data_AF-A0A1V5QIS0-F1
#
_entry.id   AF-A0A1V5QIS0-F1
#
_cell.length_a   1.000
_cell.length_b   1.000
_cell.length_c   1.000
_cell.angle_alpha   90.00
_cell.angle_beta   90.00
_cell.angle_gamma   90.00
#
_symmetry.space_group_name_H-M   'P 1'
#
loop_
_entity.id
_entity.type
_entity.pdbx_description
1 polymer ?
#
loop_
_entity_poly.entity_id
_entity_poly.type
_entity_poly.pdbx_seq_one_letter_code
_entity_poly.pdbx_strand_id
1 'polypeptide(L)'
;MVEKLGDRAALPFLEEKSLMTNASRFIRARAAEIYASLATGEECATFLPKILKIDDEDKTIISWRYGVTPICLGKIKEAAAKGELQEKTLEHLTEAFVTYTQSAYYSLEATWIDDYLSKHCEGYQTSKQRLVLATALLEADKENEKKRGVWLPIKEAIEAIPPRKRTDLRKRFPDLPPLPDDTPARSPVKVAFAIIAGIVALAVCAVAAWLAVRRRRVRETPR
;
A
#
# COMPACT_ATOMS: atom_id res chain seq x y z
N MET A 1 32.64 -20.03 -3.23
CA MET A 1 32.08 -18.68 -3.41
C MET A 1 32.14 -18.40 -4.91
N VAL A 2 31.05 -18.68 -5.62
CA VAL A 2 30.92 -18.53 -7.08
C VAL A 2 29.63 -17.76 -7.33
N GLU A 3 29.73 -16.76 -8.19
CA GLU A 3 28.85 -15.61 -8.33
C GLU A 3 27.40 -15.96 -8.74
N LYS A 4 26.43 -15.62 -7.87
CA LYS A 4 25.01 -15.44 -8.22
C LYS A 4 24.73 -14.06 -8.89
N LEU A 5 25.77 -13.39 -9.38
CA LEU A 5 25.67 -12.01 -9.89
C LEU A 5 24.82 -11.91 -11.16
N GLY A 6 24.71 -12.98 -11.96
CA GLY A 6 23.92 -12.97 -13.21
C GLY A 6 22.44 -12.66 -13.01
N ASP A 7 21.81 -13.21 -11.96
CA ASP A 7 20.38 -12.99 -11.71
C ASP A 7 20.14 -11.71 -10.90
N ARG A 8 21.05 -11.38 -9.96
CA ARG A 8 20.92 -10.17 -9.13
C ARG A 8 21.24 -8.88 -9.87
N ALA A 9 22.05 -8.93 -10.94
CA ALA A 9 22.29 -7.78 -11.81
C ALA A 9 21.00 -7.25 -12.47
N ALA A 10 19.94 -8.08 -12.56
CA ALA A 10 18.65 -7.67 -13.08
C ALA A 10 17.79 -6.88 -12.08
N LEU A 11 18.16 -6.80 -10.79
CA LEU A 11 17.33 -6.15 -9.76
C LEU A 11 16.94 -4.71 -10.11
N PRO A 12 17.84 -3.82 -10.57
CA PRO A 12 17.46 -2.45 -10.95
C PRO A 12 16.42 -2.42 -12.08
N PHE A 13 16.59 -3.28 -13.10
CA PHE A 13 15.64 -3.39 -14.21
C PHE A 13 14.28 -3.93 -13.75
N LEU A 14 14.27 -4.96 -12.90
CA LEU A 14 13.04 -5.56 -12.37
C LEU A 14 12.29 -4.57 -11.47
N GLU A 15 13.02 -3.82 -10.64
CA GLU A 15 12.44 -2.73 -9.85
C GLU A 15 11.83 -1.68 -10.76
N GLU A 16 12.58 -1.16 -11.74
CA GLU A 16 12.08 -0.18 -12.69
C GLU A 16 10.77 -0.67 -13.35
N LYS A 17 10.77 -1.90 -13.88
CA LYS A 17 9.59 -2.49 -14.53
C LYS A 17 8.41 -2.67 -13.60
N SER A 18 8.64 -3.01 -12.34
CA SER A 18 7.56 -3.13 -11.35
C SER A 18 6.92 -1.78 -11.00
N LEU A 19 7.68 -0.69 -11.08
CA LEU A 19 7.24 0.66 -10.74
C LEU A 19 6.65 1.44 -11.93
N MET A 20 6.70 0.89 -13.15
CA MET A 20 6.15 1.51 -14.37
C MET A 20 4.61 1.54 -14.36
N THR A 21 4.02 2.62 -13.84
CA THR A 21 2.56 2.78 -13.73
C THR A 21 1.82 2.80 -15.08
N ASN A 22 2.53 3.03 -16.19
CA ASN A 22 1.99 2.95 -17.55
C ASN A 22 2.05 1.51 -18.15
N ALA A 23 2.73 0.57 -17.48
CA ALA A 23 2.76 -0.82 -17.88
C ALA A 23 1.56 -1.58 -17.33
N SER A 24 1.14 -2.64 -18.02
CA SER A 24 0.04 -3.48 -17.54
C SER A 24 0.37 -4.10 -16.18
N ARG A 25 -0.66 -4.30 -15.34
CA ARG A 25 -0.54 -4.99 -14.05
C ARG A 25 0.21 -6.31 -14.12
N PHE A 26 0.07 -7.06 -15.21
CA PHE A 26 0.73 -8.35 -15.39
C PHE A 26 2.24 -8.19 -15.53
N ILE A 27 2.70 -7.18 -16.28
CA ILE A 27 4.13 -6.90 -16.42
C ILE A 27 4.71 -6.47 -15.06
N ARG A 28 4.01 -5.57 -14.36
CA ARG A 28 4.44 -5.08 -13.04
C ARG A 28 4.53 -6.21 -12.02
N ALA A 29 3.49 -7.03 -11.92
CA ALA A 29 3.43 -8.17 -11.01
C ALA A 29 4.57 -9.16 -11.28
N ARG A 30 4.78 -9.56 -12.54
CA ARG A 30 5.85 -10.53 -12.87
C ARG A 30 7.24 -9.97 -12.59
N ALA A 31 7.49 -8.70 -12.90
CA ALA A 31 8.75 -8.05 -12.56
C ALA A 31 8.98 -8.01 -11.03
N ALA A 32 7.94 -7.65 -10.27
CA ALA A 32 7.99 -7.58 -8.81
C ALA A 32 8.15 -8.96 -8.14
N GLU A 33 7.50 -10.00 -8.67
CA GLU A 33 7.65 -11.38 -8.18
C GLU A 33 9.08 -11.88 -8.37
N ILE A 34 9.66 -11.65 -9.55
CA ILE A 34 11.05 -12.03 -9.82
C ILE A 34 11.99 -11.21 -8.94
N TYR A 35 11.78 -9.89 -8.83
CA TYR A 35 12.53 -9.04 -7.92
C TYR A 35 12.53 -9.60 -6.50
N ALA A 36 11.34 -9.87 -5.94
CA ALA A 36 11.18 -10.35 -4.57
C ALA A 36 11.86 -11.71 -4.36
N SER A 37 11.86 -12.60 -5.36
CA SER A 37 12.54 -13.89 -5.27
C SER A 37 14.07 -13.76 -5.13
N LEU A 38 14.66 -12.77 -5.81
CA LEU A 38 16.10 -12.54 -5.89
C LEU A 38 16.62 -11.61 -4.78
N ALA A 39 15.79 -10.68 -4.31
CA ALA A 39 16.11 -9.67 -3.32
C ALA A 39 16.45 -10.27 -1.94
N THR A 40 17.30 -9.57 -1.22
CA THR A 40 17.57 -9.74 0.23
C THR A 40 16.42 -9.16 1.05
N GLY A 41 16.42 -9.41 2.37
CA GLY A 41 15.47 -8.77 3.27
C GLY A 41 15.54 -7.24 3.27
N GLU A 42 16.74 -6.66 3.21
CA GLU A 42 16.94 -5.20 3.15
C GLU A 42 16.42 -4.60 1.83
N GLU A 43 16.68 -5.27 0.71
CA GLU A 43 16.15 -4.87 -0.60
C GLU A 43 14.62 -4.98 -0.62
N CYS A 44 14.05 -6.06 -0.07
CA CYS A 44 12.60 -6.20 0.10
C CYS A 44 12.01 -5.09 1.00
N ALA A 45 12.68 -4.73 2.10
CA ALA A 45 12.25 -3.66 3.01
C ALA A 45 12.26 -2.28 2.34
N THR A 46 13.19 -2.06 1.40
CA THR A 46 13.25 -0.83 0.59
C THR A 46 12.24 -0.83 -0.55
N PHE A 47 11.98 -1.99 -1.13
CA PHE A 47 11.12 -2.15 -2.31
C PHE A 47 9.63 -2.11 -1.98
N LEU A 48 9.22 -2.76 -0.90
CA LEU A 48 7.81 -2.89 -0.54
C LEU A 48 7.10 -1.53 -0.34
N PRO A 49 7.69 -0.53 0.34
CA PRO A 49 7.14 0.82 0.41
C PRO A 49 6.89 1.47 -0.96
N LYS A 50 7.74 1.18 -1.95
CA LYS A 50 7.62 1.78 -3.30
C LYS A 50 6.42 1.20 -4.04
N ILE A 51 6.22 -0.11 -4.00
CA ILE A 51 5.09 -0.75 -4.70
C ILE A 51 3.75 -0.48 -4.02
N LEU A 52 3.73 -0.30 -2.69
CA LEU A 52 2.50 0.06 -1.96
C LEU A 52 1.95 1.44 -2.34
N LYS A 53 2.78 2.33 -2.91
CA LYS A 53 2.35 3.64 -3.44
C LYS A 53 1.60 3.53 -4.78
N ILE A 54 1.61 2.35 -5.41
CA ILE A 54 1.01 2.15 -6.73
C ILE A 54 -0.29 1.35 -6.56
N ASP A 55 -1.42 2.04 -6.65
CA ASP A 55 -2.75 1.43 -6.55
C ASP A 55 -3.01 0.34 -7.62
N ASP A 56 -3.98 -0.54 -7.33
CA ASP A 56 -4.55 -1.42 -8.36
C ASP A 56 -5.45 -0.61 -9.30
N GLU A 57 -5.41 -0.92 -10.59
CA GLU A 57 -6.29 -0.28 -11.59
C GLU A 57 -7.77 -0.60 -11.32
N ASP A 58 -8.04 -1.79 -10.78
CA ASP A 58 -9.36 -2.26 -10.40
C ASP A 58 -9.26 -2.86 -8.99
N LYS A 59 -9.98 -2.23 -8.05
CA LYS A 59 -9.96 -2.58 -6.62
C LYS A 59 -10.89 -3.76 -6.29
N THR A 60 -11.65 -4.25 -7.28
CA THR A 60 -12.57 -5.39 -7.13
C THR A 60 -11.91 -6.74 -7.40
N ILE A 61 -10.73 -6.72 -8.02
CA ILE A 61 -9.96 -7.92 -8.36
C ILE A 61 -8.75 -8.09 -7.45
N ILE A 62 -8.14 -9.29 -7.49
CA ILE A 62 -6.95 -9.59 -6.70
C ILE A 62 -5.84 -8.60 -7.05
N SER A 63 -5.24 -8.01 -6.01
CA SER A 63 -4.17 -7.02 -6.17
C SER A 63 -3.01 -7.60 -6.95
N TRP A 64 -2.40 -6.78 -7.82
CA TRP A 64 -1.22 -7.20 -8.58
C TRP A 64 -0.02 -7.49 -7.65
N ARG A 65 -0.02 -6.97 -6.41
CA ARG A 65 1.00 -7.21 -5.38
C ARG A 65 0.79 -8.49 -4.59
N TYR A 66 -0.30 -9.22 -4.81
CA TYR A 66 -0.70 -10.38 -4.01
C TYR A 66 0.42 -11.39 -3.77
N GLY A 67 1.16 -11.75 -4.82
CA GLY A 67 2.28 -12.70 -4.71
C GLY A 67 3.55 -12.09 -4.11
N VAL A 68 3.72 -10.78 -4.20
CA VAL A 68 4.96 -10.07 -3.88
C VAL A 68 5.06 -9.77 -2.38
N THR A 69 4.00 -9.21 -1.80
CA THR A 69 3.96 -8.79 -0.40
C THR A 69 4.34 -9.91 0.59
N PRO A 70 3.79 -11.14 0.51
CA PRO A 70 4.14 -12.19 1.47
C PRO A 70 5.59 -12.68 1.31
N ILE A 71 6.12 -12.72 0.08
CA ILE A 71 7.52 -13.11 -0.17
C ILE A 71 8.48 -12.08 0.45
N CYS A 72 8.24 -10.79 0.19
CA CYS A 72 9.02 -9.71 0.77
C CYS A 72 8.95 -9.72 2.29
N LEU A 73 7.75 -9.83 2.87
CA LEU A 73 7.57 -9.89 4.33
C LEU A 73 8.30 -11.08 4.96
N GLY A 74 8.31 -12.26 4.33
CA GLY A 74 9.07 -13.41 4.80
C GLY A 74 10.57 -13.11 4.90
N LYS A 75 11.15 -12.57 3.82
CA LYS A 75 12.58 -12.20 3.77
C LYS A 75 12.94 -11.09 4.76
N ILE A 76 12.07 -10.10 4.92
CA ILE A 76 12.24 -9.03 5.92
C ILE A 76 12.27 -9.62 7.33
N LYS A 77 11.29 -10.49 7.67
CA LYS A 77 11.23 -11.14 8.99
C LYS A 77 12.48 -11.98 9.27
N GLU A 78 12.97 -12.73 8.28
CA GLU A 78 14.20 -13.52 8.39
C GLU A 78 15.44 -12.65 8.61
N ALA A 79 15.59 -11.56 7.84
CA ALA A 79 16.72 -10.65 7.97
C ALA A 79 16.67 -9.87 9.30
N ALA A 80 15.48 -9.46 9.75
CA ALA A 80 15.26 -8.83 11.04
C ALA A 80 15.73 -9.74 12.19
N ALA A 81 15.36 -11.02 12.14
CA ALA A 81 15.75 -12.00 13.15
C ALA A 81 17.28 -12.23 13.21
N LYS A 82 18.00 -11.95 12.12
CA LYS A 82 19.46 -12.03 12.04
C LYS A 82 20.17 -10.71 12.35
N GLY A 83 19.44 -9.62 12.58
CA GLY A 83 20.01 -8.29 12.76
C GLY A 83 20.65 -7.72 11.47
N GLU A 84 20.20 -8.17 10.31
CA GLU A 84 20.75 -7.78 9.00
C GLU A 84 20.06 -6.55 8.40
N LEU A 85 19.04 -6.00 9.07
CA LEU A 85 18.29 -4.85 8.59
C LEU A 85 18.77 -3.55 9.21
N GLN A 86 18.84 -2.50 8.38
CA GLN A 86 19.14 -1.16 8.86
C GLN A 86 17.94 -0.58 9.61
N GLU A 87 18.17 0.03 10.77
CA GLU A 87 17.12 0.62 11.60
C GLU A 87 16.28 1.65 10.83
N LYS A 88 16.93 2.57 10.12
CA LYS A 88 16.25 3.56 9.27
C LYS A 88 15.35 2.92 8.21
N THR A 89 15.73 1.76 7.67
CA THR A 89 14.97 1.05 6.65
C THR A 89 13.73 0.42 7.29
N LEU A 90 13.86 -0.12 8.49
CA LEU A 90 12.74 -0.62 9.29
C LEU A 90 11.77 0.49 9.71
N GLU A 91 12.27 1.66 10.10
CA GLU A 91 11.43 2.81 10.43
C GLU A 91 10.63 3.27 9.21
N HIS A 92 11.28 3.44 8.07
CA HIS A 92 10.62 3.84 6.82
C HIS A 92 9.59 2.79 6.35
N LEU A 93 9.93 1.50 6.45
CA LEU A 93 8.99 0.42 6.17
C LEU A 93 7.76 0.48 7.09
N THR A 94 7.99 0.68 8.39
CA THR A 94 6.92 0.75 9.39
C THR A 94 5.99 1.93 9.11
N GLU A 95 6.55 3.11 8.82
CA GLU A 95 5.78 4.29 8.43
C GLU A 95 4.95 4.04 7.17
N ALA A 96 5.53 3.44 6.13
CA ALA A 96 4.84 3.12 4.89
C ALA A 96 3.68 2.14 5.12
N PHE A 97 3.85 1.15 6.00
CA PHE A 97 2.80 0.23 6.39
C PHE A 97 1.68 0.92 7.15
N VAL A 98 2.00 1.77 8.13
CA VAL A 98 0.99 2.54 8.89
C VAL A 98 0.27 3.54 7.98
N THR A 99 0.95 4.07 6.96
CA THR A 99 0.31 4.89 5.92
C THR A 99 -0.70 4.04 5.13
N TYR A 100 -0.26 2.86 4.67
CA TYR A 100 -1.12 1.94 3.91
C TYR A 100 -2.37 1.54 4.68
N THR A 101 -2.30 1.35 6.00
CA THR A 101 -3.48 0.98 6.81
C THR A 101 -4.61 2.02 6.77
N GLN A 102 -4.31 3.26 6.39
CA GLN A 102 -5.30 4.34 6.27
C GLN A 102 -5.95 4.42 4.89
N SER A 103 -5.39 3.75 3.88
CA SER A 103 -5.90 3.73 2.49
C SER A 103 -6.20 2.32 1.97
N ALA A 104 -6.03 1.29 2.81
CA ALA A 104 -6.16 -0.09 2.43
C ALA A 104 -7.60 -0.46 2.04
N TYR A 105 -7.73 -1.17 0.92
CA TYR A 105 -9.00 -1.74 0.43
C TYR A 105 -8.90 -3.25 0.19
N TYR A 106 -7.68 -3.79 0.01
CA TYR A 106 -7.48 -5.21 -0.24
C TYR A 106 -7.20 -5.96 1.07
N SER A 107 -8.16 -6.79 1.48
CA SER A 107 -8.17 -7.34 2.84
C SER A 107 -7.00 -8.26 3.17
N LEU A 108 -6.51 -9.05 2.21
CA LEU A 108 -5.46 -10.03 2.52
C LEU A 108 -4.08 -9.37 2.69
N GLU A 109 -3.74 -8.42 1.83
CA GLU A 109 -2.52 -7.61 1.98
C GLU A 109 -2.57 -6.80 3.29
N ALA A 110 -3.73 -6.22 3.59
CA ALA A 110 -3.95 -5.57 4.87
C ALA A 110 -3.78 -6.52 6.07
N THR A 111 -4.24 -7.78 5.99
CA THR A 111 -4.01 -8.77 7.05
C THR A 111 -2.52 -9.03 7.28
N TRP A 112 -1.73 -9.18 6.21
CA TRP A 112 -0.29 -9.42 6.35
C TRP A 112 0.45 -8.22 6.95
N ILE A 113 0.07 -7.00 6.54
CA ILE A 113 0.62 -5.76 7.08
C ILE A 113 0.18 -5.56 8.54
N ASP A 114 -1.08 -5.83 8.87
CA ASP A 114 -1.58 -5.77 10.26
C ASP A 114 -0.85 -6.76 11.17
N ASP A 115 -0.61 -8.00 10.70
CA ASP A 115 0.16 -9.00 11.44
C ASP A 115 1.58 -8.50 11.74
N TYR A 116 2.24 -7.91 10.75
CA TYR A 116 3.57 -7.33 10.93
C TYR A 116 3.55 -6.17 11.94
N LEU A 117 2.70 -5.17 11.72
CA LEU A 117 2.63 -3.99 12.58
C LEU A 117 2.24 -4.35 14.02
N SER A 118 1.33 -5.32 14.22
CA SER A 118 0.91 -5.77 15.55
C SER A 118 2.02 -6.40 16.38
N LYS A 119 3.08 -6.89 15.74
CA LYS A 119 4.24 -7.52 16.37
C LYS A 119 5.45 -6.58 16.47
N HIS A 120 5.58 -5.64 15.54
CA HIS A 120 6.81 -4.86 15.36
C HIS A 120 6.64 -3.35 15.52
N CYS A 121 5.41 -2.82 15.57
CA CYS A 121 5.14 -1.40 15.76
C CYS A 121 4.55 -1.15 17.15
N GLU A 122 5.37 -0.58 18.04
CA GLU A 122 4.94 -0.19 19.38
C GLU A 122 3.70 0.72 19.33
N GLY A 123 2.70 0.39 20.14
CA GLY A 123 1.45 1.15 20.24
C GLY A 123 0.48 0.95 19.07
N TYR A 124 0.81 0.16 18.04
CA TYR A 124 -0.08 -0.09 16.91
C TYR A 124 -1.36 -0.82 17.28
N GLN A 125 -1.29 -1.81 18.18
CA GLN A 125 -2.44 -2.64 18.55
C GLN A 125 -3.63 -1.82 19.07
N THR A 126 -3.36 -0.70 19.74
CA THR A 126 -4.35 0.21 20.34
C THR A 126 -4.43 1.55 19.60
N SER A 127 -3.89 1.60 18.39
CA SER A 127 -3.77 2.85 17.62
C SER A 127 -5.07 3.23 16.92
N LYS A 128 -5.23 4.53 16.69
CA LYS A 128 -6.29 5.05 15.83
C LYS A 128 -6.16 4.54 14.38
N GLN A 129 -4.93 4.34 13.90
CA GLN A 129 -4.65 3.86 12.54
C GLN A 129 -5.14 2.43 12.32
N ARG A 130 -4.96 1.54 13.31
CA ARG A 130 -5.51 0.18 13.26
C ARG A 130 -7.04 0.17 13.31
N LEU A 131 -7.65 1.10 14.06
CA LEU A 131 -9.10 1.26 14.07
C LEU A 131 -9.65 1.71 12.70
N VAL A 132 -8.96 2.65 12.04
CA VAL A 132 -9.29 3.07 10.66
C VAL A 132 -9.26 1.87 9.72
N LEU A 133 -8.20 1.05 9.78
CA LEU A 133 -8.08 -0.15 8.96
C LEU A 133 -9.25 -1.12 9.18
N ALA A 134 -9.50 -1.49 10.45
CA ALA A 134 -10.55 -2.44 10.78
C ALA A 134 -11.93 -1.92 10.33
N THR A 135 -12.19 -0.63 10.48
CA THR A 135 -13.43 0.01 10.01
C THR A 135 -13.55 -0.06 8.49
N ALA A 136 -12.52 0.36 7.76
CA ALA A 136 -12.53 0.35 6.30
C ALA A 136 -12.77 -1.05 5.72
N LEU A 137 -12.12 -2.08 6.28
CA LEU A 137 -12.25 -3.46 5.81
C LEU A 137 -13.62 -4.08 6.12
N LEU A 138 -14.24 -3.70 7.24
CA LEU A 138 -15.61 -4.12 7.58
C LEU A 138 -16.64 -3.41 6.69
N GLU A 139 -16.41 -2.15 6.33
CA GLU A 139 -17.31 -1.37 5.47
C GLU A 139 -17.25 -1.79 4.00
N ALA A 140 -16.08 -2.18 3.50
CA ALA A 140 -15.86 -2.56 2.12
C ALA A 140 -16.62 -3.85 1.71
N ASP A 141 -16.94 -4.73 2.67
CA ASP A 141 -17.55 -6.03 2.39
C ASP A 141 -18.37 -6.53 3.59
N LYS A 142 -19.50 -5.85 3.85
CA LYS A 142 -20.33 -6.01 5.06
C LYS A 142 -20.96 -7.40 5.23
N GLU A 143 -21.11 -8.15 4.14
CA GLU A 143 -21.73 -9.48 4.12
C GLU A 143 -20.69 -10.61 4.26
N ASN A 144 -19.40 -10.30 4.23
CA ASN A 144 -18.35 -11.32 4.30
C ASN A 144 -18.05 -11.74 5.73
N GLU A 145 -18.71 -12.80 6.17
CA GLU A 145 -18.58 -13.36 7.52
C GLU A 145 -17.13 -13.69 7.90
N LYS A 146 -16.32 -14.19 6.95
CA LYS A 146 -14.91 -14.51 7.22
C LYS A 146 -14.10 -13.26 7.55
N LYS A 147 -14.30 -12.17 6.81
CA LYS A 147 -13.65 -10.87 7.11
C LYS A 147 -14.14 -10.34 8.45
N ARG A 148 -15.44 -10.42 8.72
CA ARG A 148 -16.03 -9.97 9.99
C ARG A 148 -15.46 -10.71 11.19
N GLY A 149 -15.30 -12.03 11.11
CA GLY A 149 -14.72 -12.85 12.17
C GLY A 149 -13.30 -12.44 12.57
N VAL A 150 -12.54 -11.83 11.65
CA VAL A 150 -11.19 -11.31 11.91
C VAL A 150 -11.22 -9.87 12.42
N TRP A 151 -11.93 -8.98 11.70
CA TRP A 151 -11.79 -7.53 11.91
C TRP A 151 -12.75 -6.96 12.95
N LEU A 152 -13.91 -7.58 13.18
CA LEU A 152 -14.88 -7.10 14.16
C LEU A 152 -14.33 -7.14 15.59
N PRO A 153 -13.73 -8.25 16.07
CA PRO A 153 -13.14 -8.27 17.42
C PRO A 153 -12.01 -7.26 17.59
N ILE A 154 -11.20 -7.01 16.54
CA ILE A 154 -10.14 -6.00 16.56
C ILE A 154 -10.73 -4.61 16.72
N LYS A 155 -11.76 -4.28 15.93
CA LYS A 155 -12.45 -2.99 16.01
C LYS A 155 -13.02 -2.78 17.42
N GLU A 156 -13.77 -3.74 17.93
CA GLU A 156 -14.42 -3.67 19.25
C GLU A 156 -13.40 -3.50 20.39
N ALA A 157 -12.28 -4.24 20.33
CA ALA A 157 -11.22 -4.13 21.33
C ALA A 157 -10.59 -2.72 21.37
N ILE A 158 -10.40 -2.09 20.20
CA ILE A 158 -9.86 -0.72 20.14
C ILE A 158 -10.92 0.31 20.53
N GLU A 159 -12.19 0.09 20.16
CA GLU A 159 -13.30 0.98 20.49
C GLU A 159 -13.58 1.03 22.00
N ALA A 160 -13.37 -0.08 22.72
CA ALA A 160 -13.45 -0.15 24.18
C ALA A 160 -12.45 0.79 24.89
N ILE A 161 -11.36 1.19 24.21
CA ILE A 161 -10.43 2.19 24.72
C ILE A 161 -11.01 3.59 24.48
N PRO A 162 -11.11 4.46 25.50
CA PRO A 162 -11.58 5.84 25.32
C PRO A 162 -10.80 6.57 24.22
N PRO A 163 -11.44 7.36 23.34
CA PRO A 163 -10.77 7.99 22.20
C PRO A 163 -9.51 8.80 22.54
N ARG A 164 -9.52 9.49 23.69
CA ARG A 164 -8.37 10.27 24.20
C ARG A 164 -7.18 9.41 24.67
N LYS A 165 -7.40 8.13 24.94
CA LYS A 165 -6.40 7.15 25.39
C LYS A 165 -5.86 6.27 24.27
N ARG A 166 -6.45 6.32 23.07
CA ARG A 166 -5.96 5.57 21.90
C ARG A 166 -4.64 6.17 21.42
N THR A 167 -3.71 5.30 21.03
CA THR A 167 -2.40 5.72 20.53
C THR A 167 -2.60 6.46 19.20
N ASP A 168 -1.96 7.63 19.06
CA ASP A 168 -1.90 8.34 17.79
C ASP A 168 -0.50 8.20 17.21
N LEU A 169 -0.34 7.31 16.23
CA LEU A 169 0.97 6.99 15.66
C LEU A 169 1.60 8.18 14.91
N ARG A 170 0.83 9.23 14.60
CA ARG A 170 1.35 10.48 14.03
C ARG A 170 2.35 11.20 14.93
N LYS A 171 2.30 10.94 16.24
CA LYS A 171 3.32 11.47 17.17
C LYS A 171 4.70 10.87 16.92
N ARG A 172 4.75 9.64 16.40
CA ARG A 172 5.99 8.93 16.06
C ARG A 172 6.34 9.07 14.57
N PHE A 173 5.32 9.07 13.71
CA PHE A 173 5.44 9.19 12.25
C PHE A 173 4.68 10.45 11.79
N PRO A 174 5.30 11.64 11.87
CA PRO A 174 4.60 12.91 11.64
C PRO A 174 4.09 13.10 10.21
N ASP A 175 4.65 12.38 9.23
CA ASP A 175 4.27 12.49 7.82
C ASP A 175 3.06 11.62 7.43
N LEU A 176 2.49 10.88 8.40
CA LEU A 176 1.26 10.11 8.20
C LEU A 176 0.07 11.00 7.79
N PRO A 177 -0.86 10.47 6.96
CA PRO A 177 -2.04 11.22 6.56
C PRO A 177 -2.95 11.59 7.75
N PRO A 178 -3.82 12.60 7.57
CA PRO A 178 -4.87 12.90 8.55
C PRO A 178 -5.85 11.73 8.64
N LEU A 179 -6.37 11.50 9.84
CA LEU A 179 -7.38 10.49 10.11
C LEU A 179 -8.78 11.03 9.73
N PRO A 180 -9.75 10.15 9.40
CA PRO A 180 -11.09 10.57 9.01
C PRO A 180 -11.77 11.54 10.01
N ASP A 181 -11.56 11.30 11.32
CA ASP A 181 -12.13 12.09 12.41
C ASP A 181 -11.48 13.46 12.63
N ASP A 182 -10.36 13.77 11.96
CA ASP A 182 -9.71 15.08 12.08
C ASP A 182 -10.42 16.16 11.25
N THR A 183 -11.30 15.75 10.33
CA THR A 183 -12.08 16.68 9.50
C THR A 183 -13.30 17.16 10.28
N PRO A 184 -13.54 18.49 10.42
CA PRO A 184 -14.80 18.98 10.98
C PRO A 184 -15.94 18.43 10.14
N ALA A 185 -16.98 17.89 10.78
CA ALA A 185 -18.13 17.22 10.17
C ALA A 185 -18.73 18.02 8.99
N ARG A 186 -18.15 17.84 7.80
CA ARG A 186 -18.73 18.22 6.52
C ARG A 186 -19.24 16.93 5.91
N SER A 187 -20.55 16.71 6.08
CA SER A 187 -21.41 15.77 5.36
C SER A 187 -20.71 14.53 4.78
N PRO A 188 -20.90 13.33 5.35
CA PRO A 188 -20.18 12.10 4.98
C PRO A 188 -20.35 11.67 3.52
N VAL A 189 -21.32 12.24 2.79
CA VAL A 189 -21.58 11.93 1.38
C VAL A 189 -20.54 12.57 0.45
N LYS A 190 -19.88 13.68 0.81
CA LYS A 190 -19.01 14.41 -0.13
C LYS A 190 -17.55 13.95 -0.15
N VAL A 191 -17.07 13.26 0.88
CA VAL A 191 -15.64 12.85 0.95
C VAL A 191 -15.36 11.62 0.07
N ALA A 192 -16.27 10.64 0.03
CA ALA A 192 -16.14 9.48 -0.85
C ALA A 192 -16.15 9.89 -2.34
N PHE A 193 -16.96 10.88 -2.72
CA PHE A 193 -16.95 11.41 -4.08
C PHE A 193 -15.79 12.35 -4.38
N ALA A 194 -15.22 13.06 -3.39
CA ALA A 194 -14.11 13.98 -3.64
C ALA A 194 -12.81 13.24 -4.02
N ILE A 195 -12.54 12.08 -3.41
CA ILE A 195 -11.37 11.25 -3.76
C ILE A 195 -11.56 10.62 -5.14
N ILE A 196 -12.77 10.17 -5.48
CA ILE A 196 -13.08 9.60 -6.81
C ILE A 196 -13.08 10.69 -7.90
N ALA A 197 -13.67 11.86 -7.62
CA ALA A 197 -13.74 12.96 -8.58
C ALA A 197 -12.38 13.62 -8.82
N GLY A 198 -11.49 13.69 -7.83
CA GLY A 198 -10.13 14.20 -8.01
C GLY A 198 -9.30 13.36 -8.98
N ILE A 199 -9.48 12.04 -8.94
CA ILE A 199 -8.78 11.09 -9.83
C ILE A 199 -9.42 11.09 -11.23
N VAL A 200 -10.75 11.12 -11.32
CA VAL A 200 -11.45 11.17 -12.63
C VAL A 200 -11.20 12.50 -13.34
N ALA A 201 -11.16 13.63 -12.64
CA ALA A 201 -10.87 14.93 -13.24
C ALA A 201 -9.45 14.98 -13.85
N LEU A 202 -8.45 14.40 -13.16
CA LEU A 202 -7.09 14.30 -13.71
C LEU A 202 -7.02 13.38 -14.93
N ALA A 203 -7.75 12.27 -14.93
CA ALA A 203 -7.81 11.36 -16.07
C ALA A 203 -8.51 11.99 -17.29
N VAL A 204 -9.60 12.73 -17.09
CA VAL A 204 -10.31 13.44 -18.18
C VAL A 204 -9.45 14.57 -18.75
N CYS A 205 -8.72 15.32 -17.92
CA CYS A 205 -7.78 16.34 -18.40
C CYS A 205 -6.62 15.72 -19.21
N ALA A 206 -6.09 14.58 -18.80
CA ALA A 206 -5.05 13.87 -19.54
C ALA A 206 -5.54 13.33 -20.89
N VAL A 207 -6.75 12.78 -20.94
CA VAL A 207 -7.36 12.28 -22.19
C VAL A 207 -7.71 13.42 -23.15
N ALA A 208 -8.21 14.54 -22.65
CA ALA A 208 -8.48 15.72 -23.47
C ALA A 208 -7.19 16.34 -24.04
N ALA A 209 -6.13 16.43 -23.22
CA ALA A 209 -4.82 16.89 -23.67
C ALA A 209 -4.22 15.95 -24.72
N TRP A 210 -4.32 14.62 -24.52
CA TRP A 210 -3.84 13.63 -25.48
C TRP A 210 -4.61 13.66 -26.80
N LEU A 211 -5.94 13.79 -26.76
CA LEU A 211 -6.79 13.92 -27.96
C LEU A 211 -6.51 15.22 -28.72
N ALA A 212 -6.23 16.33 -28.03
CA ALA A 212 -5.86 17.60 -28.66
C ALA A 212 -4.50 17.51 -29.37
N VAL A 213 -3.50 16.87 -28.74
CA VAL A 213 -2.18 16.61 -29.34
C VAL A 213 -2.28 15.68 -30.55
N ARG A 214 -3.09 14.62 -30.45
CA ARG A 214 -3.33 13.69 -31.56
C ARG A 214 -4.00 14.38 -32.76
N ARG A 215 -4.99 15.25 -32.52
CA ARG A 215 -5.64 16.01 -33.61
C ARG A 215 -4.71 17.02 -34.29
N ARG A 216 -3.74 17.59 -33.58
CA ARG A 216 -2.70 18.45 -34.18
C ARG A 216 -1.75 17.65 -35.09
N ARG A 217 -1.25 16.50 -34.64
CA ARG A 217 -0.34 15.67 -35.47
C ARG A 217 -0.99 15.15 -36.76
N VAL A 218 -2.30 14.89 -36.77
CA VAL A 218 -3.02 14.45 -37.98
C VAL A 218 -3.21 15.58 -39.00
N ARG A 219 -3.14 16.85 -38.58
CA ARG A 219 -3.18 18.01 -39.50
C ARG A 219 -1.80 18.40 -40.05
N GLU A 220 -0.72 17.84 -39.51
CA GLU A 220 0.66 18.14 -39.90
C GLU A 220 1.28 17.11 -40.85
N THR A 221 0.48 16.17 -41.38
CA THR A 221 0.88 15.37 -42.54
C THR A 221 0.32 16.00 -43.82
N PRO A 222 1.11 16.78 -44.58
CA PRO A 222 0.77 17.07 -45.96
C PRO A 222 0.94 15.79 -46.80
N ARG A 223 0.14 15.71 -47.85
CA ARG A 223 0.22 14.68 -48.91
C ARG A 223 1.61 14.62 -49.53
#